data_AF-A0A2V9WJE1-F1
#
_entry.id   AF-A0A2V9WJE1-F1
#
_cell.length_a   1.000
_cell.length_b   1.000
_cell.length_c   1.000
_cell.angle_alpha   90.00
_cell.angle_beta   90.00
_cell.angle_gamma   90.00
#
_symmetry.space_group_name_H-M   'P 1'
#
loop_
_entity.id
_entity.type
_entity.pdbx_description
1 polymer ?
#
loop_
_entity_poly.entity_id
_entity_poly.type
_entity_poly.pdbx_seq_one_letter_code
_entity_poly.pdbx_strand_id
1 'polypeptide(L)'
;MGHIRLGNLPKTQKWRDLVRLIAGSGVSGGVLSATSYVEAIAAQTLGASRAGLDNAKHDSGVVYAFYMLTQVTLASRGSNWEDALARHGISLASDSTVFDLTSEIQAAIDRHVSRSSSGATDLSEMAQQSVGESLMSLAEKRTANLFAGSSDEVRNAIHTLSTKKGFGELGQRFFGRFVARFLNFYLSRATAAALGGPRLPDLADVAEFNEALRIHCDESARIVRDFCGEWYSKTAYREGIDLENASRFLAVAVRKLSSELEQQGGEV
;
A
#
# COMPACT_ATOMS: atom_id res chain seq x y z
N MET A 1 -18.22 11.47 7.41
CA MET A 1 -17.60 10.88 6.21
C MET A 1 -18.31 9.58 5.96
N GLY A 2 -18.96 9.44 4.80
CA GLY A 2 -20.06 8.51 4.58
C GLY A 2 -19.70 7.03 4.60
N HIS A 3 -20.69 6.21 4.93
CA HIS A 3 -20.70 4.77 4.69
C HIS A 3 -20.85 4.51 3.18
N ILE A 4 -19.82 4.81 2.39
CA ILE A 4 -19.78 4.32 1.00
C ILE A 4 -19.64 2.80 1.11
N ARG A 5 -20.76 2.11 0.98
CA ARG A 5 -20.81 0.68 0.71
C ARG A 5 -20.69 0.56 -0.80
N LEU A 6 -19.47 0.42 -1.29
CA LEU A 6 -19.30 -0.22 -2.59
C LEU A 6 -19.93 -1.61 -2.41
N GLY A 7 -20.82 -2.03 -3.32
CA GLY A 7 -21.31 -3.42 -3.32
C GLY A 7 -20.14 -4.41 -3.52
N ASN A 8 -20.41 -5.67 -3.83
CA ASN A 8 -19.34 -6.62 -4.08
C ASN A 8 -18.37 -6.08 -5.15
N LEU A 9 -17.13 -5.80 -4.74
CA LEU A 9 -16.10 -5.34 -5.64
C LEU A 9 -15.70 -6.51 -6.54
N PRO A 10 -15.83 -6.39 -7.88
CA PRO A 10 -15.48 -7.48 -8.76
C PRO A 10 -14.00 -7.82 -8.57
N LYS A 11 -13.73 -9.11 -8.39
CA LYS A 11 -12.37 -9.66 -8.28
C LYS A 11 -12.05 -10.51 -9.48
N THR A 12 -10.79 -10.41 -9.90
CA THR A 12 -10.23 -11.36 -10.86
C THR A 12 -10.05 -12.74 -10.24
N GLN A 13 -9.74 -12.83 -8.93
CA GLN A 13 -9.58 -14.09 -8.19
C GLN A 13 -10.08 -14.01 -6.74
N LYS A 14 -10.68 -15.11 -6.24
CA LYS A 14 -11.08 -15.25 -4.83
C LYS A 14 -9.85 -15.49 -3.94
N TRP A 15 -9.92 -15.07 -2.68
CA TRP A 15 -8.84 -15.25 -1.69
C TRP A 15 -8.42 -16.73 -1.54
N ARG A 16 -9.38 -17.66 -1.46
CA ARG A 16 -9.08 -19.10 -1.34
C ARG A 16 -8.34 -19.66 -2.54
N ASP A 17 -8.64 -19.19 -3.75
CA ASP A 17 -7.97 -19.63 -4.97
C ASP A 17 -6.53 -19.12 -5.01
N LEU A 18 -6.26 -17.90 -4.54
CA LEU A 18 -4.90 -17.38 -4.36
C LEU A 18 -4.09 -18.20 -3.36
N VAL A 19 -4.67 -18.54 -2.20
CA VAL A 19 -3.99 -19.38 -1.21
C VAL A 19 -3.71 -20.78 -1.76
N ARG A 20 -4.58 -21.30 -2.65
CA ARG A 20 -4.35 -22.57 -3.32
C ARG A 20 -3.12 -22.56 -4.23
N LEU A 21 -2.78 -21.44 -4.86
CA LEU A 21 -1.55 -21.33 -5.69
C LEU A 21 -0.29 -21.64 -4.87
N ILE A 22 -0.22 -21.20 -3.61
CA ILE A 22 0.96 -21.41 -2.76
C ILE A 22 0.87 -22.67 -1.88
N ALA A 23 -0.34 -23.11 -1.51
CA ALA A 23 -0.54 -24.27 -0.64
C ALA A 23 -0.69 -25.58 -1.42
N GLY A 24 -1.26 -25.53 -2.63
CA GLY A 24 -1.62 -26.69 -3.46
C GLY A 24 -0.44 -27.40 -4.12
N SER A 25 0.68 -26.72 -4.33
CA SER A 25 1.93 -27.30 -4.86
C SER A 25 2.64 -28.24 -3.87
N GLY A 26 2.17 -28.32 -2.60
CA GLY A 26 2.86 -29.04 -1.53
C GLY A 26 2.04 -30.08 -0.74
N VAL A 27 0.75 -30.29 -1.02
CA VAL A 27 -0.06 -31.24 -0.23
C VAL A 27 0.14 -32.68 -0.71
N SER A 28 0.98 -33.42 0.00
CA SER A 28 1.10 -34.88 -0.13
C SER A 28 -0.01 -35.58 0.69
N GLY A 29 -1.26 -35.47 0.25
CA GLY A 29 -2.43 -36.05 0.93
C GLY A 29 -3.68 -36.03 0.05
N GLY A 30 -4.69 -36.84 0.38
CA GLY A 30 -5.95 -36.90 -0.39
C GLY A 30 -6.66 -35.55 -0.50
N VAL A 31 -7.51 -35.38 -1.53
CA VAL A 31 -8.16 -34.11 -1.93
C VAL A 31 -8.81 -33.35 -0.76
N LEU A 32 -9.49 -34.07 0.16
CA LEU A 32 -10.15 -33.48 1.33
C LEU A 32 -9.17 -32.87 2.35
N SER A 33 -7.96 -33.42 2.46
CA SER A 33 -6.89 -32.88 3.31
C SER A 33 -6.29 -31.62 2.70
N ALA A 34 -6.24 -31.50 1.38
CA ALA A 34 -5.73 -30.31 0.70
C ALA A 34 -6.69 -29.12 0.82
N THR A 35 -8.00 -29.36 0.67
CA THR A 35 -9.02 -28.30 0.80
C THR A 35 -9.09 -27.73 2.21
N SER A 36 -9.16 -28.60 3.23
CA SER A 36 -9.18 -28.17 4.64
C SER A 36 -7.90 -27.43 5.05
N TYR A 37 -6.76 -27.82 4.48
CA TYR A 37 -5.48 -27.15 4.69
C TYR A 37 -5.44 -25.73 4.10
N VAL A 38 -5.89 -25.57 2.84
CA VAL A 38 -6.01 -24.26 2.18
C VAL A 38 -6.93 -23.34 2.99
N GLU A 39 -8.04 -23.86 3.48
CA GLU A 39 -8.98 -23.10 4.33
C GLU A 39 -8.35 -22.65 5.65
N ALA A 40 -7.59 -23.54 6.31
CA ALA A 40 -6.90 -23.22 7.55
C ALA A 40 -5.85 -22.12 7.37
N ILE A 41 -5.02 -22.21 6.32
CA ILE A 41 -4.04 -21.16 5.99
C ILE A 41 -4.74 -19.84 5.67
N ALA A 42 -5.75 -19.88 4.79
CA ALA A 42 -6.50 -18.70 4.40
C ALA A 42 -7.11 -17.97 5.60
N ALA A 43 -7.72 -18.71 6.53
CA ALA A 43 -8.30 -18.17 7.75
C ALA A 43 -7.24 -17.65 8.73
N GLN A 44 -6.14 -18.39 8.91
CA GLN A 44 -5.06 -17.98 9.80
C GLN A 44 -4.37 -16.70 9.31
N THR A 45 -4.10 -16.59 8.01
CA THR A 45 -3.51 -15.38 7.40
C THR A 45 -4.42 -14.17 7.59
N LEU A 46 -5.73 -14.28 7.33
CA LEU A 46 -6.67 -13.18 7.55
C LEU A 46 -6.84 -12.83 9.03
N GLY A 47 -6.82 -13.83 9.92
CA GLY A 47 -6.88 -13.60 11.37
C GLY A 47 -5.65 -12.85 11.91
N ALA A 48 -4.46 -13.28 11.50
CA ALA A 48 -3.20 -12.65 11.92
C ALA A 48 -3.02 -11.27 11.29
N SER A 49 -3.44 -11.11 10.03
CA SER A 49 -3.38 -9.83 9.33
C SER A 49 -4.25 -8.77 10.00
N ARG A 50 -5.44 -9.13 10.51
CA ARG A 50 -6.30 -8.19 11.25
C ARG A 50 -5.59 -7.55 12.45
N ALA A 51 -4.94 -8.35 13.28
CA ALA A 51 -4.27 -7.85 14.48
C ALA A 51 -3.11 -6.89 14.12
N GLY A 52 -2.31 -7.24 13.11
CA GLY A 52 -1.23 -6.35 12.68
C GLY A 52 -1.70 -5.10 11.93
N LEU A 53 -2.80 -5.16 11.17
CA LEU A 53 -3.39 -3.98 10.54
C LEU A 53 -3.91 -3.00 11.59
N ASP A 54 -4.52 -3.46 12.68
CA ASP A 54 -4.97 -2.55 13.74
C ASP A 54 -3.80 -1.80 14.40
N ASN A 55 -2.61 -2.41 14.44
CA ASN A 55 -1.39 -1.75 14.90
C ASN A 55 -0.82 -0.74 13.89
N ALA A 56 -1.06 -0.92 12.59
CA ALA A 56 -0.55 -0.03 11.54
C ALA A 56 -1.02 1.44 11.68
N LYS A 57 -2.18 1.67 12.33
CA LYS A 57 -2.67 3.04 12.59
C LYS A 57 -1.85 3.80 13.66
N HIS A 58 -1.10 3.08 14.49
CA HIS A 58 -0.26 3.64 15.55
C HIS A 58 1.23 3.63 15.19
N ASP A 59 1.59 3.01 14.07
CA ASP A 59 2.97 2.96 13.60
C ASP A 59 3.38 4.32 13.02
N SER A 60 4.40 4.95 13.61
CA SER A 60 4.85 6.28 13.19
C SER A 60 5.37 6.29 11.75
N GLY A 61 6.01 5.20 11.31
CA GLY A 61 6.51 5.08 9.94
C GLY A 61 5.38 4.99 8.93
N VAL A 62 4.32 4.21 9.22
CA VAL A 62 3.15 4.11 8.33
C VAL A 62 2.43 5.46 8.24
N VAL A 63 2.20 6.12 9.37
CA VAL A 63 1.57 7.45 9.42
C VAL A 63 2.39 8.46 8.62
N TYR A 64 3.70 8.50 8.84
CA TYR A 64 4.58 9.45 8.17
C TYR A 64 4.69 9.18 6.66
N ALA A 65 4.76 7.91 6.24
CA ALA A 65 4.78 7.52 4.84
C ALA A 65 3.52 8.01 4.08
N PHE A 66 2.33 7.79 4.66
CA PHE A 66 1.09 8.30 4.08
C PHE A 66 1.04 9.83 4.10
N TYR A 67 1.46 10.46 5.19
CA TYR A 67 1.58 11.91 5.28
C TYR A 67 2.49 12.47 4.18
N MET A 68 3.64 11.86 3.91
CA MET A 68 4.55 12.30 2.86
C MET A 68 3.91 12.30 1.47
N LEU A 69 3.07 11.30 1.14
CA LEU A 69 2.29 11.32 -0.11
C LEU A 69 1.39 12.55 -0.21
N THR A 70 0.75 12.94 0.90
CA THR A 70 -0.08 14.16 0.92
C THR A 70 0.75 15.42 0.71
N GLN A 71 1.91 15.53 1.36
CA GLN A 71 2.73 16.73 1.30
C GLN A 71 3.37 16.92 -0.08
N VAL A 72 3.88 15.85 -0.68
CA VAL A 72 4.47 15.88 -2.03
C VAL A 72 3.42 16.27 -3.08
N THR A 73 2.21 15.71 -2.97
CA THR A 73 1.12 16.07 -3.89
C THR A 73 0.55 17.47 -3.65
N LEU A 74 0.62 18.01 -2.43
CA LEU A 74 0.25 19.40 -2.16
C LEU A 74 1.32 20.38 -2.67
N ALA A 75 2.59 20.07 -2.46
CA ALA A 75 3.73 20.88 -2.89
C ALA A 75 3.72 21.13 -4.39
N SER A 76 3.36 20.12 -5.19
CA SER A 76 3.33 20.23 -6.66
C SER A 76 2.33 21.26 -7.22
N ARG A 77 1.33 21.68 -6.42
CA ARG A 77 0.37 22.73 -6.80
C ARG A 77 1.00 24.13 -6.84
N GLY A 78 2.01 24.38 -6.02
CA GLY A 78 2.68 25.68 -5.95
C GLY A 78 3.78 25.82 -7.00
N SER A 79 4.08 27.06 -7.41
CA SER A 79 5.23 27.36 -8.27
C SER A 79 6.57 27.10 -7.57
N ASN A 80 6.62 27.27 -6.25
CA ASN A 80 7.84 27.12 -5.45
C ASN A 80 7.92 25.70 -4.85
N TRP A 81 7.78 24.69 -5.71
CA TRP A 81 7.59 23.31 -5.25
C TRP A 81 8.83 22.74 -4.55
N GLU A 82 10.03 23.13 -5.00
CA GLU A 82 11.31 22.72 -4.40
C GLU A 82 11.44 23.23 -2.96
N ASP A 83 11.14 24.50 -2.71
CA ASP A 83 11.09 25.07 -1.35
C ASP A 83 10.05 24.35 -0.48
N ALA A 84 8.90 24.02 -1.06
CA ALA A 84 7.84 23.31 -0.35
C ALA A 84 8.29 21.90 0.05
N LEU A 85 8.99 21.18 -0.83
CA LEU A 85 9.59 19.87 -0.57
C LEU A 85 10.72 19.94 0.47
N ALA A 86 11.55 20.98 0.43
CA ALA A 86 12.67 21.16 1.35
C ALA A 86 12.21 21.24 2.81
N ARG A 87 11.01 21.78 3.07
CA ARG A 87 10.38 21.79 4.40
C ARG A 87 10.06 20.39 4.94
N HIS A 88 9.96 19.40 4.07
CA HIS A 88 9.80 17.99 4.41
C HIS A 88 11.10 17.20 4.27
N GLY A 89 12.22 17.92 4.11
CA GLY A 89 13.55 17.35 3.99
C GLY A 89 13.84 16.69 2.65
N ILE A 90 13.06 16.96 1.60
CA ILE A 90 13.28 16.45 0.24
C ILE A 90 14.04 17.52 -0.54
N SER A 91 15.18 17.17 -1.12
CA SER A 91 16.00 18.10 -1.91
C SER A 91 16.15 17.59 -3.33
N LEU A 92 15.75 18.40 -4.32
CA LEU A 92 15.85 18.04 -5.73
C LEU A 92 16.73 19.03 -6.49
N ALA A 93 17.50 18.49 -7.42
CA ALA A 93 18.23 19.27 -8.40
C ALA A 93 17.31 19.62 -9.58
N SER A 94 17.70 20.61 -10.38
CA SER A 94 16.92 21.06 -11.54
C SER A 94 16.70 19.98 -12.61
N ASP A 95 17.62 19.01 -12.69
CA ASP A 95 17.63 17.86 -13.58
C ASP A 95 17.15 16.56 -12.91
N SER A 96 16.53 16.66 -11.74
CA SER A 96 15.96 15.51 -11.04
C SER A 96 14.82 14.85 -11.82
N THR A 97 14.79 13.53 -11.74
CA THR A 97 13.77 12.65 -12.29
C THR A 97 12.75 12.22 -11.23
N VAL A 98 11.73 11.46 -11.64
CA VAL A 98 10.76 10.85 -10.71
C VAL A 98 11.45 9.83 -9.78
N PHE A 99 12.51 9.17 -10.25
CA PHE A 99 13.30 8.26 -9.43
C PHE A 99 14.03 9.00 -8.31
N ASP A 100 14.60 10.16 -8.61
CA ASP A 100 15.27 11.00 -7.61
C ASP A 100 14.28 11.49 -6.56
N LEU A 101 13.11 11.99 -6.98
CA LEU A 101 12.02 12.34 -6.07
C LEU A 101 11.61 11.16 -5.18
N THR A 102 11.45 9.97 -5.77
CA THR A 102 11.04 8.78 -5.02
C THR A 102 12.09 8.40 -3.99
N SER A 103 13.37 8.46 -4.36
CA SER A 103 14.50 8.17 -3.48
C SER A 103 14.58 9.16 -2.33
N GLU A 104 14.40 10.46 -2.60
CA GLU A 104 14.39 11.50 -1.56
C GLU A 104 13.21 11.36 -0.60
N ILE A 105 12.02 10.99 -1.10
CA ILE A 105 10.86 10.69 -0.25
C ILE A 105 11.17 9.51 0.67
N GLN A 106 11.75 8.44 0.13
CA GLN A 106 12.14 7.26 0.93
C GLN A 106 13.19 7.65 1.99
N ALA A 107 14.21 8.42 1.62
CA ALA A 107 15.21 8.92 2.56
C ALA A 107 14.61 9.85 3.64
N ALA A 108 13.57 10.62 3.32
CA ALA A 108 12.83 11.42 4.30
C ALA A 108 12.06 10.55 5.29
N ILE A 109 11.47 9.44 4.83
CA ILE A 109 10.79 8.46 5.68
C ILE A 109 11.83 7.76 6.59
N ASP A 110 12.97 7.32 6.05
CA ASP A 110 14.05 6.69 6.83
C ASP A 110 14.56 7.59 7.96
N ARG A 111 14.77 8.88 7.67
CA ARG A 111 15.18 9.87 8.67
C ARG A 111 14.12 10.09 9.74
N HIS A 112 12.84 9.98 9.41
CA HIS A 112 11.76 10.06 10.39
C HIS A 112 11.74 8.81 11.27
N VAL A 113 11.78 7.63 10.66
CA VAL A 113 11.74 6.32 11.32
C VAL A 113 12.93 6.15 12.27
N SER A 114 14.14 6.48 11.83
CA SER A 114 15.36 6.40 12.65
C SER A 114 15.37 7.32 13.88
N ARG A 115 14.57 8.40 13.86
CA ARG A 115 14.41 9.33 15.00
C ARG A 115 13.23 8.98 15.89
N SER A 116 12.35 8.07 15.46
CA SER A 116 11.21 7.63 16.24
C SER A 116 11.65 6.70 17.38
N SER A 117 10.92 6.71 18.49
CA SER A 117 11.22 5.86 19.65
C SER A 117 11.12 4.36 19.36
N SER A 118 10.33 3.97 18.37
CA SER A 118 10.14 2.60 17.92
C SER A 118 11.21 2.11 16.94
N GLY A 119 11.96 3.03 16.32
CA GLY A 119 12.87 2.68 15.22
C GLY A 119 12.15 2.10 14.00
N ALA A 120 12.88 1.37 13.16
CA ALA A 120 12.33 0.69 11.99
C ALA A 120 11.50 -0.54 12.41
N THR A 121 10.30 -0.65 11.83
CA THR A 121 9.38 -1.77 12.02
C THR A 121 9.08 -2.42 10.66
N ASP A 122 8.64 -3.68 10.67
CA ASP A 122 8.19 -4.33 9.42
C ASP A 122 7.08 -3.51 8.72
N LEU A 123 6.23 -2.84 9.50
CA LEU A 123 5.15 -2.00 8.99
C LEU A 123 5.69 -0.72 8.33
N SER A 124 6.67 -0.06 8.94
CA SER A 124 7.28 1.15 8.36
C SER A 124 7.97 0.83 7.03
N GLU A 125 8.69 -0.29 6.97
CA GLU A 125 9.35 -0.78 5.75
C GLU A 125 8.34 -1.07 4.63
N MET A 126 7.26 -1.80 4.97
CA MET A 126 6.19 -2.09 4.00
C MET A 126 5.53 -0.81 3.48
N ALA A 127 5.31 0.18 4.36
CA ALA A 127 4.71 1.45 3.98
C ALA A 127 5.63 2.27 3.07
N GLN A 128 6.91 2.38 3.41
CA GLN A 128 7.90 3.11 2.62
C GLN A 128 8.08 2.53 1.21
N GLN A 129 8.16 1.20 1.09
CA GLN A 129 8.22 0.55 -0.22
C GLN A 129 6.94 0.78 -1.02
N SER A 130 5.79 0.74 -0.35
CA SER A 130 4.48 1.00 -0.97
C SER A 130 4.35 2.43 -1.48
N VAL A 131 4.94 3.41 -0.77
CA VAL A 131 5.06 4.80 -1.25
C VAL A 131 5.80 4.83 -2.58
N GLY A 132 7.02 4.29 -2.62
CA GLY A 132 7.87 4.37 -3.81
C GLY A 132 7.22 3.72 -5.04
N GLU A 133 6.71 2.49 -4.89
CA GLU A 133 6.06 1.81 -6.00
C GLU A 133 4.72 2.46 -6.43
N SER A 134 3.98 3.06 -5.49
CA SER A 134 2.72 3.75 -5.82
C SER A 134 2.95 4.99 -6.66
N LEU A 135 4.00 5.76 -6.36
CA LEU A 135 4.42 6.93 -7.12
C LEU A 135 4.95 6.52 -8.49
N MET A 136 5.90 5.58 -8.54
CA MET A 136 6.51 5.09 -9.78
C MET A 136 5.46 4.58 -10.77
N SER A 137 4.55 3.72 -10.32
CA SER A 137 3.49 3.15 -11.17
C SER A 137 2.50 4.18 -11.73
N LEU A 138 2.33 5.31 -11.03
CA LEU A 138 1.45 6.38 -11.46
C LEU A 138 2.17 7.43 -12.30
N ALA A 139 3.49 7.58 -12.11
CA ALA A 139 4.34 8.39 -12.97
C ALA A 139 4.57 7.71 -14.32
N GLU A 140 4.84 6.40 -14.36
CA GLU A 140 5.00 5.60 -15.59
C GLU A 140 3.86 5.81 -16.59
N LYS A 141 2.63 5.89 -16.09
CA LYS A 141 1.43 6.08 -16.93
C LYS A 141 1.28 7.49 -17.49
N ARG A 142 2.06 8.46 -16.97
CA ARG A 142 1.85 9.89 -17.17
C ARG A 142 3.06 10.61 -17.75
N THR A 143 4.24 9.99 -17.75
CA THR A 143 5.46 10.52 -18.35
C THR A 143 5.88 9.67 -19.54
N ALA A 144 6.08 10.29 -20.71
CA ALA A 144 6.60 9.61 -21.89
C ALA A 144 8.08 9.20 -21.72
N ASN A 145 8.80 9.83 -20.78
CA ASN A 145 10.20 9.51 -20.49
C ASN A 145 10.47 9.70 -18.99
N LEU A 146 10.59 8.61 -18.23
CA LEU A 146 10.84 8.65 -16.78
C LEU A 146 12.28 9.06 -16.41
N PHE A 147 13.18 8.95 -17.39
CA PHE A 147 14.62 9.11 -17.23
C PHE A 147 15.16 10.43 -17.79
N ALA A 148 14.33 11.15 -18.55
CA ALA A 148 14.60 12.54 -18.92
C ALA A 148 13.69 13.38 -18.03
N GLY A 149 14.26 14.11 -17.07
CA GLY A 149 13.48 14.90 -16.13
C GLY A 149 14.09 16.27 -15.95
N SER A 150 13.30 17.29 -16.19
CA SER A 150 13.43 18.53 -15.43
C SER A 150 12.55 18.48 -14.18
N SER A 151 12.94 19.21 -13.14
CA SER A 151 12.16 19.40 -11.92
C SER A 151 10.70 19.81 -12.21
N ASP A 152 10.47 20.61 -13.25
CA ASP A 152 9.13 21.01 -13.72
C ASP A 152 8.31 19.85 -14.32
N GLU A 153 8.94 18.95 -15.07
CA GLU A 153 8.25 17.75 -15.60
C GLU A 153 7.86 16.80 -14.48
N VAL A 154 8.74 16.59 -13.51
CA VAL A 154 8.44 15.81 -12.30
C VAL A 154 7.28 16.44 -11.53
N ARG A 155 7.35 17.75 -11.28
CA ARG A 155 6.27 18.51 -10.64
C ARG A 155 4.96 18.33 -11.39
N ASN A 156 4.95 18.46 -12.72
CA ASN A 156 3.74 18.32 -13.54
C ASN A 156 3.13 16.91 -13.43
N ALA A 157 3.96 15.86 -13.43
CA ALA A 157 3.50 14.49 -13.25
C ALA A 157 2.82 14.32 -11.87
N ILE A 158 3.46 14.80 -10.81
CA ILE A 158 2.92 14.76 -9.44
C ILE A 158 1.69 15.66 -9.28
N HIS A 159 1.62 16.78 -9.98
CA HIS A 159 0.50 17.72 -9.93
C HIS A 159 -0.82 17.05 -10.32
N THR A 160 -0.79 16.11 -11.28
CA THR A 160 -1.99 15.34 -11.67
C THR A 160 -2.59 14.52 -10.51
N LEU A 161 -1.74 14.09 -9.57
CA LEU A 161 -2.12 13.34 -8.37
C LEU A 161 -2.70 14.24 -7.29
N SER A 162 -2.52 15.56 -7.40
CA SER A 162 -3.04 16.52 -6.42
C SER A 162 -4.55 16.76 -6.55
N THR A 163 -5.26 16.13 -7.47
CA THR A 163 -6.72 16.27 -7.60
C THR A 163 -7.46 15.28 -6.70
N LYS A 164 -8.76 15.50 -6.40
CA LYS A 164 -9.59 14.50 -5.69
C LYS A 164 -9.48 13.11 -6.33
N LYS A 165 -9.59 13.04 -7.65
CA LYS A 165 -9.49 11.79 -8.41
C LYS A 165 -8.06 11.21 -8.36
N GLY A 166 -7.06 12.04 -8.65
CA GLY A 166 -5.65 11.63 -8.68
C GLY A 166 -5.16 11.11 -7.34
N PHE A 167 -5.50 11.78 -6.24
CA PHE A 167 -5.12 11.34 -4.90
C PHE A 167 -5.91 10.09 -4.47
N GLY A 168 -7.16 9.95 -4.92
CA GLY A 168 -7.92 8.72 -4.73
C GLY A 168 -7.22 7.51 -5.37
N GLU A 169 -6.75 7.65 -6.61
CA GLU A 169 -5.96 6.63 -7.30
C GLU A 169 -4.63 6.34 -6.60
N LEU A 170 -3.90 7.38 -6.18
CA LEU A 170 -2.66 7.24 -5.40
C LEU A 170 -2.89 6.49 -4.08
N GLY A 171 -3.95 6.84 -3.35
CA GLY A 171 -4.34 6.17 -2.12
C GLY A 171 -4.67 4.70 -2.35
N GLN A 172 -5.47 4.37 -3.36
CA GLN A 172 -5.75 2.96 -3.72
C GLN A 172 -4.45 2.20 -4.01
N ARG A 173 -3.55 2.80 -4.80
CA ARG A 173 -2.26 2.21 -5.19
C ARG A 173 -1.34 1.98 -4.00
N PHE A 174 -1.28 2.92 -3.07
CA PHE A 174 -0.52 2.81 -1.83
C PHE A 174 -1.08 1.70 -0.94
N PHE A 175 -2.38 1.75 -0.63
CA PHE A 175 -3.00 0.78 0.27
C PHE A 175 -3.02 -0.64 -0.29
N GLY A 176 -3.25 -0.81 -1.61
CA GLY A 176 -3.20 -2.12 -2.25
C GLY A 176 -1.83 -2.78 -2.12
N ARG A 177 -0.75 -2.01 -2.33
CA ARG A 177 0.63 -2.48 -2.17
C ARG A 177 0.99 -2.78 -0.72
N PHE A 178 0.56 -1.91 0.19
CA PHE A 178 0.81 -2.07 1.61
C PHE A 178 0.15 -3.36 2.12
N VAL A 179 -1.13 -3.56 1.78
CA VAL A 179 -1.88 -4.77 2.15
C VAL A 179 -1.30 -6.01 1.46
N ALA A 180 -0.87 -5.96 0.20
CA ALA A 180 -0.24 -7.09 -0.47
C ALA A 180 1.02 -7.58 0.26
N ARG A 181 1.93 -6.66 0.61
CA ARG A 181 3.14 -6.98 1.39
C ARG A 181 2.80 -7.58 2.74
N PHE A 182 1.82 -6.96 3.39
CA PHE A 182 1.39 -7.35 4.71
C PHE A 182 0.75 -8.75 4.72
N LEU A 183 -0.14 -9.06 3.77
CA LEU A 183 -0.69 -10.41 3.60
C LEU A 183 0.38 -11.43 3.22
N ASN A 184 1.31 -11.07 2.33
CA ASN A 184 2.41 -11.96 1.94
C ASN A 184 3.30 -12.33 3.12
N PHE A 185 3.60 -11.38 4.00
CA PHE A 185 4.36 -11.63 5.23
C PHE A 185 3.67 -12.65 6.14
N TYR A 186 2.37 -12.46 6.43
CA TYR A 186 1.63 -13.39 7.29
C TYR A 186 1.38 -14.74 6.62
N LEU A 187 1.17 -14.76 5.30
CA LEU A 187 1.02 -16.00 4.55
C LEU A 187 2.32 -16.81 4.58
N SER A 188 3.46 -16.17 4.35
CA SER A 188 4.77 -16.82 4.43
C SER A 188 5.04 -17.46 5.80
N ARG A 189 4.55 -16.83 6.87
CA ARG A 189 4.65 -17.38 8.23
C ARG A 189 3.67 -18.53 8.48
N ALA A 190 2.43 -18.41 8.00
CA ALA A 190 1.40 -19.44 8.13
C ALA A 190 1.79 -20.71 7.36
N THR A 191 2.28 -20.58 6.14
CA THR A 191 2.75 -21.72 5.31
C THR A 191 3.97 -22.40 5.94
N ALA A 192 4.94 -21.65 6.46
CA ALA A 192 6.11 -22.20 7.12
C ALA A 192 5.74 -23.01 8.39
N ALA A 193 4.81 -22.49 9.19
CA ALA A 193 4.34 -23.19 10.40
C ALA A 193 3.58 -24.48 10.08
N ALA A 194 2.79 -24.48 9.00
CA ALA A 194 1.92 -25.57 8.64
C ALA A 194 2.63 -26.69 7.83
N LEU A 195 3.71 -26.38 7.11
CA LEU A 195 4.49 -27.35 6.31
C LEU A 195 5.67 -28.01 7.06
N GLY A 196 5.94 -27.63 8.31
CA GLY A 196 6.99 -28.25 9.13
C GLY A 196 8.43 -28.00 8.65
N GLY A 197 8.64 -26.98 7.81
CA GLY A 197 9.96 -26.58 7.29
C GLY A 197 9.86 -25.85 5.95
N PRO A 198 10.91 -25.08 5.55
CA PRO A 198 10.89 -24.36 4.29
C PRO A 198 10.97 -25.37 3.12
N ARG A 199 9.89 -25.51 2.37
CA ARG A 199 9.95 -26.02 1.00
C ARG A 199 10.13 -24.83 0.07
N LEU A 200 11.17 -24.87 -0.76
CA LEU A 200 11.40 -23.87 -1.79
C LEU A 200 10.36 -24.09 -2.90
N PRO A 201 9.37 -23.19 -3.05
CA PRO A 201 8.46 -23.25 -4.18
C PRO A 201 9.25 -22.94 -5.46
N ASP A 202 8.73 -23.34 -6.63
CA ASP A 202 9.32 -22.89 -7.90
C ASP A 202 9.25 -21.36 -7.94
N LEU A 203 10.32 -20.72 -8.42
CA LEU A 203 10.41 -19.26 -8.51
C LEU A 203 9.29 -18.69 -9.40
N ALA A 204 8.87 -19.45 -10.42
CA ALA A 204 7.74 -19.11 -11.27
C ALA A 204 6.42 -19.07 -10.48
N ASP A 205 6.16 -20.08 -9.64
CA ASP A 205 4.95 -20.15 -8.80
C ASP A 205 4.90 -18.99 -7.80
N VAL A 206 6.04 -18.62 -7.20
CA VAL A 206 6.14 -17.48 -6.29
C VAL A 206 5.85 -16.17 -7.01
N ALA A 207 6.37 -16.00 -8.23
CA ALA A 207 6.14 -14.79 -9.02
C ALA A 207 4.67 -14.65 -9.43
N GLU A 208 4.05 -15.74 -9.91
CA GLU A 208 2.62 -15.76 -10.28
C GLU A 208 1.74 -15.47 -9.05
N PHE A 209 2.04 -16.11 -7.92
CA PHE A 209 1.32 -15.86 -6.68
C PHE A 209 1.43 -14.40 -6.22
N ASN A 210 2.64 -13.83 -6.19
CA ASN A 210 2.86 -12.46 -5.75
C ASN A 210 2.12 -11.46 -6.65
N GLU A 211 2.09 -11.68 -7.96
CA GLU A 211 1.35 -10.83 -8.89
C GLU A 211 -0.17 -10.95 -8.67
N ALA A 212 -0.68 -12.17 -8.52
CA ALA A 212 -2.09 -12.41 -8.27
C ALA A 212 -2.55 -11.80 -6.93
N LEU A 213 -1.72 -11.92 -5.88
CA LEU A 213 -1.94 -11.27 -4.58
C LEU A 213 -1.96 -9.74 -4.71
N ARG A 214 -1.01 -9.17 -5.48
CA ARG A 214 -0.92 -7.73 -5.71
C ARG A 214 -2.17 -7.21 -6.42
N ILE A 215 -2.64 -7.89 -7.47
CA ILE A 215 -3.88 -7.55 -8.19
C ILE A 215 -5.07 -7.58 -7.23
N HIS A 216 -5.23 -8.68 -6.50
CA HIS A 216 -6.34 -8.85 -5.55
C HIS A 216 -6.36 -7.73 -4.50
N CYS A 217 -5.20 -7.37 -3.95
CA CYS A 217 -5.11 -6.29 -2.96
C CYS A 217 -5.35 -4.90 -3.56
N ASP A 218 -4.91 -4.63 -4.79
CA ASP A 218 -5.19 -3.38 -5.51
C ASP A 218 -6.69 -3.22 -5.81
N GLU A 219 -7.36 -4.31 -6.17
CA GLU A 219 -8.81 -4.37 -6.32
C GLU A 219 -9.52 -4.16 -4.98
N SER A 220 -9.00 -4.73 -3.88
CA SER A 220 -9.57 -4.56 -2.52
C SER A 220 -9.40 -3.14 -2.02
N ALA A 221 -8.27 -2.50 -2.30
CA ALA A 221 -8.03 -1.11 -1.97
C ALA A 221 -8.93 -0.12 -2.70
N ARG A 222 -9.71 -0.56 -3.70
CA ARG A 222 -10.75 0.28 -4.31
C ARG A 222 -11.78 0.76 -3.27
N ILE A 223 -12.00 0.01 -2.18
CA ILE A 223 -12.89 0.41 -1.07
C ILE A 223 -12.52 1.75 -0.42
N VAL A 224 -11.22 2.10 -0.44
CA VAL A 224 -10.71 3.36 0.12
C VAL A 224 -10.46 4.44 -0.93
N ARG A 225 -10.56 4.15 -2.23
CA ARG A 225 -10.20 5.10 -3.31
C ARG A 225 -10.91 6.45 -3.18
N ASP A 226 -12.24 6.42 -3.19
CA ASP A 226 -13.04 7.66 -3.15
C ASP A 226 -12.92 8.33 -1.77
N PHE A 227 -12.75 7.53 -0.71
CA PHE A 227 -12.49 8.01 0.65
C PHE A 227 -11.17 8.78 0.76
N CYS A 228 -10.08 8.28 0.17
CA CYS A 228 -8.79 8.96 0.09
C CYS A 228 -8.93 10.31 -0.63
N GLY A 229 -9.55 10.31 -1.81
CA GLY A 229 -9.72 11.52 -2.61
C GLY A 229 -10.56 12.59 -1.90
N GLU A 230 -11.67 12.18 -1.29
CA GLU A 230 -12.55 13.07 -0.54
C GLU A 230 -11.88 13.67 0.68
N TRP A 231 -11.21 12.84 1.48
CA TRP A 231 -10.50 13.30 2.65
C TRP A 231 -9.39 14.27 2.25
N TYR A 232 -8.53 13.90 1.32
CA TYR A 232 -7.42 14.75 0.88
C TYR A 232 -7.91 16.11 0.37
N SER A 233 -8.89 16.13 -0.53
CA SER A 233 -9.40 17.38 -1.11
C SER A 233 -10.08 18.26 -0.06
N LYS A 234 -10.82 17.68 0.89
CA LYS A 234 -11.56 18.42 1.90
C LYS A 234 -10.64 18.95 3.00
N THR A 235 -9.78 18.10 3.53
CA THR A 235 -8.87 18.43 4.63
C THR A 235 -7.85 19.47 4.18
N ALA A 236 -7.26 19.32 3.00
CA ALA A 236 -6.34 20.31 2.44
C ALA A 236 -6.96 21.71 2.28
N TYR A 237 -8.26 21.79 1.93
CA TYR A 237 -8.94 23.07 1.75
C TYR A 237 -9.38 23.72 3.06
N ARG A 238 -9.82 22.92 4.05
CA ARG A 238 -10.46 23.45 5.27
C ARG A 238 -9.51 23.64 6.44
N GLU A 239 -8.57 22.73 6.61
CA GLU A 239 -7.82 22.55 7.86
C GLU A 239 -6.30 22.54 7.64
N GLY A 240 -5.85 22.15 6.44
CA GLY A 240 -4.47 21.73 6.21
C GLY A 240 -4.26 20.27 6.62
N ILE A 241 -3.30 19.59 5.99
CA ILE A 241 -2.99 18.20 6.31
C ILE A 241 -1.77 18.17 7.22
N ASP A 242 -1.93 17.57 8.40
CA ASP A 242 -0.89 17.35 9.40
C ASP A 242 -0.80 15.86 9.77
N LEU A 243 0.15 15.50 10.63
CA LEU A 243 0.32 14.11 11.06
C LEU A 243 -0.85 13.59 11.89
N GLU A 244 -1.51 14.44 12.66
CA GLU A 244 -2.60 14.05 13.54
C GLU A 244 -3.83 13.64 12.72
N ASN A 245 -4.24 14.48 11.78
CA ASN A 245 -5.38 14.21 10.92
C ASN A 245 -5.08 13.09 9.90
N ALA A 246 -3.81 12.94 9.48
CA ALA A 246 -3.36 11.81 8.68
C ALA A 246 -3.45 10.48 9.45
N SER A 247 -3.04 10.45 10.73
CA SER A 247 -3.17 9.26 11.59
C SER A 247 -4.63 8.86 11.79
N ARG A 248 -5.52 9.82 12.09
CA ARG A 248 -6.96 9.57 12.23
C ARG A 248 -7.57 9.03 10.93
N PHE A 249 -7.16 9.56 9.78
CA PHE A 249 -7.57 9.05 8.48
C PHE A 249 -7.10 7.61 8.25
N LEU A 250 -5.83 7.35 8.51
CA LEU A 250 -5.22 6.03 8.34
C LEU A 250 -5.96 4.96 9.15
N ALA A 251 -6.31 5.26 10.41
CA ALA A 251 -7.12 4.38 11.24
C ALA A 251 -8.47 4.00 10.61
N VAL A 252 -9.13 4.93 9.93
CA VAL A 252 -10.40 4.66 9.23
C VAL A 252 -10.15 3.87 7.94
N ALA A 253 -9.14 4.22 7.16
CA ALA A 253 -8.79 3.55 5.91
C ALA A 253 -8.41 2.09 6.14
N VAL A 254 -7.57 1.82 7.14
CA VAL A 254 -7.16 0.46 7.50
C VAL A 254 -8.36 -0.38 7.95
N ARG A 255 -9.25 0.15 8.80
CA ARG A 255 -10.48 -0.57 9.18
C ARG A 255 -11.35 -0.93 7.97
N LYS A 256 -11.49 -0.02 7.00
CA LYS A 256 -12.25 -0.29 5.76
C LYS A 256 -11.62 -1.43 4.96
N LEU A 257 -10.30 -1.44 4.84
CA LEU A 257 -9.54 -2.50 4.16
C LEU A 257 -9.71 -3.84 4.88
N SER A 258 -9.58 -3.86 6.21
CA SER A 258 -9.80 -5.07 7.00
C SER A 258 -11.20 -5.64 6.79
N SER A 259 -12.24 -4.80 6.89
CA SER A 259 -13.63 -5.25 6.64
C SER A 259 -13.85 -5.79 5.23
N GLU A 260 -13.22 -5.19 4.21
CA GLU A 260 -13.29 -5.68 2.83
C GLU A 260 -12.63 -7.06 2.67
N LEU A 261 -11.44 -7.26 3.24
CA LEU A 261 -10.76 -8.57 3.21
C LEU A 261 -11.54 -9.65 3.96
N GLU A 262 -12.23 -9.29 5.05
CA GLU A 262 -13.06 -10.21 5.83
C GLU A 262 -14.29 -10.69 5.05
N GLN A 263 -14.96 -9.76 4.39
CA GLN A 263 -16.10 -10.09 3.54
C GLN A 263 -15.69 -11.11 2.47
N GLN A 264 -14.50 -10.94 1.89
CA GLN A 264 -13.95 -11.85 0.88
C GLN A 264 -13.51 -13.19 1.45
N GLY A 265 -12.98 -13.23 2.67
CA GLY A 265 -12.61 -14.47 3.35
C GLY A 265 -13.80 -15.38 3.65
N GLY A 266 -15.00 -14.80 3.79
CA GLY A 266 -16.26 -15.52 4.01
C GLY A 266 -16.99 -15.96 2.74
N GLU A 267 -16.54 -15.56 1.55
CA GLU A 267 -17.15 -15.97 0.28
C GLU A 267 -16.76 -17.42 -0.05
N VAL A 268 -17.72 -18.34 0.10
CA VAL A 268 -17.58 -19.77 -0.24
C VAL A 268 -17.52 -19.99 -1.75
#